data_AF-A0A7X5V6T8-F1
#
_entry.id   AF-A0A7X5V6T8-F1
#
_cell.length_a   1.000
_cell.length_b   1.000
_cell.length_c   1.000
_cell.angle_alpha   90.00
_cell.angle_beta   90.00
_cell.angle_gamma   90.00
#
_symmetry.space_group_name_H-M   'P 1'
#
loop_
_entity.id
_entity.type
_entity.pdbx_description
1 polymer ?
#
loop_
_entity_poly.entity_id
_entity_poly.type
_entity_poly.pdbx_seq_one_letter_code
_entity_poly.pdbx_strand_id
1 'polypeptide(L)'
;MDVLPSQSEVFLVEEHERTLVPDGPALVAPGGERRDIPPKVFEAMRFVEAAMRQGFAVQVTALRHELPIDEAAGAIGLSAADLRAYAAEGALPFRNSEYVDWVRLTDVLALDERIRTQRRQALDEMLSESVYDDDDDPSTGREG
;
A
#
# COMPACT_ATOMS: atom_id res chain seq x y z
N MET A 1 -0.71 8.56 11.70
CA MET A 1 -0.81 8.13 10.31
C MET A 1 -1.77 9.08 9.64
N ASP A 2 -1.36 9.67 8.54
CA ASP A 2 -2.27 10.42 7.68
C ASP A 2 -2.85 9.44 6.65
N VAL A 3 -4.16 9.41 6.52
CA VAL A 3 -4.87 8.50 5.61
C VAL A 3 -5.54 9.36 4.56
N LEU A 4 -5.26 9.10 3.29
CA LEU A 4 -5.86 9.86 2.20
C LEU A 4 -7.24 9.29 1.83
N PRO A 5 -8.17 10.11 1.31
CA PRO A 5 -9.43 9.61 0.80
C PRO A 5 -9.19 8.62 -0.35
N SER A 6 -9.99 7.55 -0.38
CA SER A 6 -9.89 6.47 -1.38
C SER A 6 -8.57 5.69 -1.37
N GLN A 7 -7.76 5.83 -0.32
CA GLN A 7 -6.56 5.00 -0.13
C GLN A 7 -6.98 3.57 0.21
N SER A 8 -6.76 2.65 -0.74
CA SER A 8 -6.85 1.21 -0.49
C SER A 8 -5.55 0.68 0.11
N GLU A 9 -5.64 0.10 1.30
CA GLU A 9 -4.51 -0.55 1.98
C GLU A 9 -4.89 -1.98 2.32
N VAL A 10 -4.06 -2.94 1.87
CA VAL A 10 -4.31 -4.37 2.09
C VAL A 10 -3.28 -4.90 3.09
N PHE A 11 -3.77 -5.33 4.24
CA PHE A 11 -2.94 -5.94 5.28
C PHE A 11 -3.01 -7.46 5.15
N LEU A 12 -1.90 -8.07 4.74
CA LEU A 12 -1.71 -9.51 4.81
C LEU A 12 -0.89 -9.86 6.05
N VAL A 13 -1.35 -10.87 6.80
CA VAL A 13 -0.59 -11.47 7.90
C VAL A 13 -0.09 -12.83 7.42
N GLU A 14 1.17 -12.87 7.02
CA GLU A 14 1.82 -14.11 6.61
C GLU A 14 1.97 -15.08 7.79
N GLU A 15 2.20 -16.36 7.50
CA GLU A 15 2.27 -17.39 8.55
C GLU A 15 3.30 -17.07 9.64
N HIS A 16 4.48 -16.56 9.24
CA HIS A 16 5.52 -16.16 10.19
C HIS A 16 5.13 -14.92 11.02
N GLU A 17 4.26 -14.06 10.50
CA GLU A 17 3.77 -12.84 11.17
C GLU A 17 2.60 -13.12 12.12
N ARG A 18 2.04 -14.33 12.14
CA ARG A 18 0.96 -14.72 13.06
C ARG A 18 1.44 -14.95 14.50
N THR A 19 2.71 -14.69 14.76
CA THR A 19 3.34 -14.91 16.06
C THR A 19 3.00 -13.77 17.03
N LEU A 20 2.65 -14.14 18.27
CA LEU A 20 2.51 -13.19 19.36
C LEU A 20 3.89 -12.84 19.92
N VAL A 21 4.08 -11.57 20.25
CA VAL A 21 5.30 -11.10 20.92
C VAL A 21 5.00 -10.83 22.40
N PRO A 22 5.92 -11.13 23.33
CA PRO A 22 5.79 -10.75 24.73
C PRO A 22 5.57 -9.24 24.84
N ASP A 23 4.67 -8.83 25.74
CA ASP A 23 4.24 -7.43 25.91
C ASP A 23 3.76 -6.76 24.60
N GLY A 24 3.27 -7.57 23.67
CA GLY A 24 2.75 -7.15 22.39
C GLY A 24 1.40 -6.43 22.44
N PRO A 25 0.90 -6.00 21.27
CA PRO A 25 -0.40 -5.36 21.18
C PRO A 25 -1.52 -6.34 21.51
N ALA A 26 -2.64 -5.79 21.99
CA ALA A 26 -3.83 -6.56 22.29
C ALA A 26 -5.09 -5.77 22.00
N LEU A 27 -6.17 -6.49 21.71
CA LEU A 27 -7.53 -5.97 21.76
C LEU A 27 -8.05 -6.11 23.19
N VAL A 28 -8.57 -5.02 23.74
CA VAL A 28 -9.16 -5.00 25.09
C VAL A 28 -10.64 -4.69 24.94
N ALA A 29 -11.49 -5.64 25.31
CA ALA A 29 -12.94 -5.44 25.30
C ALA A 29 -13.37 -4.48 26.44
N PRO A 30 -14.58 -3.87 26.37
CA PRO A 30 -15.09 -3.01 27.44
C PRO A 30 -15.12 -3.66 28.83
N GLY A 31 -15.21 -5.00 28.91
CA GLY A 31 -15.14 -5.76 30.16
C GLY A 31 -13.73 -6.05 30.67
N GLY A 32 -12.69 -5.52 30.03
CA GLY A 32 -11.28 -5.75 30.38
C GLY A 32 -10.68 -7.04 29.84
N GLU A 33 -11.45 -7.85 29.10
CA GLU A 33 -10.92 -9.05 28.43
C GLU A 33 -9.85 -8.64 27.42
N ARG A 34 -8.62 -9.12 27.65
CA ARG A 34 -7.47 -8.87 26.79
C ARG A 34 -7.23 -10.07 25.88
N ARG A 35 -7.17 -9.83 24.57
CA ARG A 35 -6.73 -10.78 23.55
C ARG A 35 -5.48 -10.24 22.87
N ASP A 36 -4.34 -10.88 23.10
CA ASP A 36 -3.10 -10.54 22.41
C ASP A 36 -3.25 -10.79 20.90
N ILE A 37 -2.64 -9.91 20.10
CA ILE A 37 -2.69 -9.97 18.65
C ILE A 37 -1.28 -9.84 18.07
N PRO A 38 -1.04 -10.37 16.86
CA PRO A 38 0.22 -10.14 16.18
C PRO A 38 0.42 -8.65 15.84
N PRO A 39 1.68 -8.16 15.80
CA PRO A 39 1.97 -6.76 15.47
C PRO A 39 1.34 -6.28 14.16
N LYS A 40 1.33 -7.14 13.13
CA LYS A 40 0.71 -6.83 11.83
C LYS A 40 -0.80 -6.55 11.91
N VAL A 41 -1.50 -7.26 12.79
CA VAL A 41 -2.94 -7.02 13.04
C VAL A 41 -3.15 -5.65 13.69
N PHE A 42 -2.24 -5.25 14.59
CA PHE A 42 -2.29 -3.93 15.20
C PHE A 42 -2.09 -2.80 14.17
N GLU A 43 -1.21 -2.97 13.19
CA GLU A 43 -1.05 -2.01 12.09
C GLU A 43 -2.35 -1.82 11.31
N ALA A 44 -3.05 -2.92 10.97
CA ALA A 44 -4.35 -2.86 10.31
C ALA A 44 -5.38 -2.10 11.17
N MET A 45 -5.44 -2.38 12.47
CA MET A 45 -6.35 -1.66 13.38
C MET A 45 -6.01 -0.18 13.49
N ARG A 46 -4.72 0.19 13.47
CA ARG A 46 -4.29 1.60 13.47
C ARG A 46 -4.71 2.33 12.22
N PHE A 47 -4.68 1.68 11.06
CA PHE A 47 -5.18 2.28 9.82
C PHE A 47 -6.68 2.57 9.91
N VAL A 48 -7.46 1.57 10.35
CA VAL A 48 -8.93 1.72 10.55
C VAL A 48 -9.24 2.84 11.54
N GLU A 49 -8.57 2.86 12.69
CA GLU A 49 -8.75 3.91 13.71
C GLU A 49 -8.40 5.29 13.16
N ALA A 50 -7.26 5.42 12.47
CA ALA A 50 -6.84 6.71 11.91
C ALA A 50 -7.83 7.24 10.87
N ALA A 51 -8.30 6.39 9.96
CA ALA A 51 -9.28 6.75 8.93
C ALA A 51 -10.61 7.21 9.55
N MET A 52 -11.14 6.44 10.50
CA MET A 52 -12.39 6.78 11.19
C MET A 52 -12.27 8.07 12.02
N ARG A 53 -11.12 8.30 12.66
CA ARG A 53 -10.86 9.54 13.41
C ARG A 53 -10.82 10.77 12.51
N GLN A 54 -10.43 10.62 11.25
CA GLN A 54 -10.50 11.68 10.24
C GLN A 54 -11.92 11.84 9.64
N GLY A 55 -12.90 11.04 10.06
CA GLY A 55 -14.28 11.09 9.58
C GLY A 55 -14.55 10.29 8.31
N PHE A 56 -13.59 9.46 7.86
CA PHE A 56 -13.77 8.61 6.69
C PHE A 56 -14.52 7.32 7.05
N ALA A 57 -15.38 6.88 6.12
CA ALA A 57 -15.96 5.54 6.18
C ALA A 57 -14.90 4.50 5.81
N VAL A 58 -14.93 3.34 6.47
CA VAL A 58 -13.98 2.24 6.24
C VAL A 58 -14.74 0.97 5.86
N GLN A 59 -14.34 0.35 4.75
CA GLN A 59 -14.78 -0.98 4.35
C GLN A 59 -13.70 -2.01 4.71
N VAL A 60 -14.07 -3.06 5.43
CA VAL A 60 -13.17 -4.19 5.74
C VAL A 60 -13.70 -5.42 5.00
N THR A 61 -12.86 -6.05 4.19
CA THR A 61 -13.23 -7.22 3.39
C THR A 61 -12.16 -8.30 3.55
N ALA A 62 -12.56 -9.53 3.86
CA ALA A 62 -11.64 -10.65 3.91
C ALA A 62 -11.26 -11.08 2.50
N LEU A 63 -9.96 -11.19 2.22
CA LEU A 63 -9.42 -11.63 0.94
C LEU A 63 -8.81 -13.03 1.07
N ARG A 64 -8.83 -13.79 -0.03
CA ARG A 64 -8.12 -15.06 -0.14
C ARG A 64 -6.63 -14.79 -0.43
N HIS A 65 -5.77 -15.78 -0.15
CA HIS A 65 -4.35 -15.68 -0.50
C HIS A 65 -4.08 -15.76 -2.01
N GLU A 66 -5.03 -16.28 -2.80
CA GLU A 66 -5.00 -16.33 -4.26
C GLU A 66 -6.35 -15.82 -4.77
N LEU A 67 -6.31 -14.90 -5.73
CA LEU A 67 -7.46 -14.12 -6.20
C LEU A 67 -7.48 -14.11 -7.74
N PRO A 68 -8.66 -13.98 -8.36
CA PRO A 68 -8.74 -13.55 -9.75
C PRO A 68 -7.98 -12.23 -9.94
N ILE A 69 -7.25 -12.09 -11.05
CA ILE A 69 -6.41 -10.90 -11.31
C ILE A 69 -7.22 -9.60 -11.27
N ASP A 70 -8.48 -9.62 -11.71
CA ASP A 70 -9.34 -8.43 -11.68
C ASP A 70 -9.75 -8.05 -10.25
N GLU A 71 -9.99 -9.03 -9.36
CA GLU A 71 -10.24 -8.79 -7.94
C GLU A 71 -8.98 -8.26 -7.23
N ALA A 72 -7.81 -8.83 -7.58
CA ALA A 72 -6.53 -8.37 -7.05
C ALA A 72 -6.22 -6.93 -7.45
N ALA A 73 -6.50 -6.55 -8.71
CA ALA A 73 -6.33 -5.17 -9.18
C ALA A 73 -7.18 -4.20 -8.37
N GLY A 74 -8.46 -4.54 -8.15
CA GLY A 74 -9.35 -3.75 -7.31
C GLY A 74 -8.86 -3.62 -5.86
N ALA A 75 -8.28 -4.68 -5.29
CA ALA A 75 -7.77 -4.67 -3.92
C ALA A 75 -6.63 -3.64 -3.71
N ILE A 76 -5.77 -3.43 -4.71
CA ILE A 76 -4.65 -2.47 -4.63
C ILE A 76 -4.95 -1.13 -5.34
N GLY A 77 -6.16 -0.94 -5.84
CA GLY A 77 -6.55 0.30 -6.52
C GLY A 77 -5.92 0.51 -7.90
N LEU A 78 -5.48 -0.57 -8.56
CA LEU A 78 -5.05 -0.55 -9.96
C LEU A 78 -6.19 -0.95 -10.89
N SER A 79 -6.10 -0.53 -12.16
CA SER A 79 -7.01 -1.06 -13.18
C SER A 79 -6.65 -2.52 -13.51
N ALA A 80 -7.65 -3.33 -13.83
CA ALA A 80 -7.44 -4.71 -14.27
C ALA A 80 -6.55 -4.79 -15.53
N ALA A 81 -6.68 -3.81 -16.43
CA ALA A 81 -5.86 -3.72 -17.62
C ALA A 81 -4.37 -3.50 -17.28
N ASP A 82 -4.07 -2.59 -16.34
CA ASP A 82 -2.70 -2.34 -15.91
C ASP A 82 -2.09 -3.55 -15.22
N LEU A 83 -2.83 -4.20 -14.31
CA LEU A 83 -2.32 -5.37 -13.61
C LEU A 83 -2.05 -6.54 -14.57
N ARG A 84 -2.91 -6.72 -15.58
CA ARG A 84 -2.70 -7.69 -16.67
C ARG A 84 -1.49 -7.33 -17.54
N ALA A 85 -1.23 -6.05 -17.79
CA ALA A 85 -0.03 -5.61 -18.51
C ALA A 85 1.25 -5.98 -17.73
N TYR A 86 1.31 -5.69 -16.42
CA TYR A 86 2.42 -6.11 -15.57
C TYR A 86 2.61 -7.63 -15.56
N ALA A 87 1.52 -8.40 -15.54
CA ALA A 87 1.60 -9.86 -15.64
C ALA A 87 2.15 -10.33 -17.01
N ALA A 88 1.71 -9.72 -18.11
CA ALA A 88 2.17 -10.03 -19.46
C ALA A 88 3.67 -9.69 -19.66
N GLU A 89 4.16 -8.64 -18.99
CA GLU A 89 5.57 -8.26 -18.96
C GLU A 89 6.43 -9.15 -18.04
N GLY A 90 5.81 -10.10 -17.33
CA GLY A 90 6.48 -11.01 -16.40
C GLY A 90 6.78 -10.39 -15.02
N ALA A 91 6.27 -9.19 -14.73
CA ALA A 91 6.46 -8.51 -13.45
C ALA A 91 5.59 -9.06 -12.32
N LEU A 92 4.53 -9.81 -12.67
CA LEU A 92 3.61 -10.48 -11.75
C LEU A 92 3.37 -11.94 -12.17
N PRO A 93 3.76 -12.92 -11.34
CA PRO A 93 3.41 -14.32 -11.57
C PRO A 93 1.89 -14.54 -11.54
N PHE A 94 1.39 -15.33 -12.48
CA PHE A 94 -0.02 -15.74 -12.50
C PHE A 94 -0.14 -17.20 -12.94
N ARG A 95 -1.22 -17.84 -12.50
CA ARG A 95 -1.65 -19.16 -12.96
C ARG A 95 -2.92 -19.01 -13.77
N ASN A 96 -2.88 -19.46 -15.01
CA ASN A 96 -4.07 -19.50 -15.84
C ASN A 96 -4.94 -20.73 -15.51
N SER A 97 -6.25 -20.52 -15.50
CA SER A 97 -7.27 -21.57 -15.63
C SER A 97 -8.11 -21.27 -16.86
N GLU A 98 -9.02 -22.17 -17.25
CA GLU A 98 -9.77 -22.10 -18.51
C GLU A 98 -10.38 -20.72 -18.83
N TYR A 99 -10.79 -19.95 -17.79
CA TYR A 99 -11.42 -18.63 -17.97
C TYR A 99 -10.86 -17.51 -17.07
N VAL A 100 -9.94 -17.84 -16.14
CA VAL A 100 -9.54 -16.90 -15.09
C VAL A 100 -8.05 -17.01 -14.83
N ASP A 101 -7.38 -15.86 -14.83
CA ASP A 101 -6.01 -15.72 -14.36
C ASP A 101 -6.02 -15.47 -12.85
N TRP A 102 -5.28 -16.32 -12.13
CA TRP A 102 -5.16 -16.28 -10.68
C TRP A 102 -3.79 -15.75 -10.29
N VAL A 103 -3.75 -14.87 -9.29
CA VAL A 103 -2.53 -14.28 -8.77
C VAL A 103 -2.46 -14.48 -7.26
N ARG A 104 -1.26 -14.65 -6.72
CA ARG A 104 -1.05 -14.68 -5.27
C ARG A 104 -1.09 -13.27 -4.73
N LEU A 105 -1.82 -13.06 -3.63
CA LEU A 105 -1.93 -11.75 -3.00
C LEU A 105 -0.56 -11.23 -2.56
N THR A 106 0.33 -12.09 -2.08
CA THR A 106 1.73 -11.74 -1.73
C THR A 106 2.46 -11.06 -2.89
N ASP A 107 2.35 -11.63 -4.09
CA ASP A 107 3.06 -11.15 -5.28
C ASP A 107 2.47 -9.81 -5.77
N VAL A 108 1.15 -9.66 -5.63
CA VAL A 108 0.43 -8.42 -5.94
C VAL A 108 0.85 -7.29 -5.01
N LEU A 109 0.93 -7.54 -3.70
CA LEU A 109 1.39 -6.53 -2.73
C LEU A 109 2.86 -6.15 -2.94
N ALA A 110 3.70 -7.11 -3.30
CA ALA A 110 5.10 -6.85 -3.66
C ALA A 110 5.23 -6.01 -4.95
N LEU A 111 4.33 -6.18 -5.92
CA LEU A 111 4.26 -5.31 -7.10
C LEU A 111 3.77 -3.90 -6.73
N ASP A 112 2.70 -3.77 -5.95
CA ASP A 112 2.16 -2.47 -5.54
C ASP A 112 3.21 -1.64 -4.80
N GLU A 113 3.94 -2.23 -3.86
CA GLU A 113 5.00 -1.52 -3.13
C GLU A 113 6.14 -1.05 -4.05
N ARG A 114 6.52 -1.86 -5.05
CA ARG A 114 7.50 -1.46 -6.08
C ARG A 114 6.99 -0.25 -6.88
N ILE A 115 5.74 -0.28 -7.33
CA ILE A 115 5.10 0.81 -8.10
C ILE A 115 5.04 2.08 -7.24
N ARG A 116 4.59 1.98 -5.99
CA ARG A 116 4.51 3.11 -5.04
C ARG A 116 5.87 3.74 -4.81
N THR A 117 6.91 2.91 -4.65
CA THR A 117 8.29 3.37 -4.46
C THR A 117 8.82 4.09 -5.70
N GLN A 118 8.62 3.52 -6.90
CA GLN A 118 9.04 4.15 -8.16
C GLN A 118 8.36 5.49 -8.40
N ARG A 119 7.04 5.58 -8.16
CA ARG A 119 6.30 6.85 -8.27
C ARG A 119 6.84 7.91 -7.32
N ARG A 120 7.16 7.52 -6.08
CA ARG A 120 7.72 8.44 -5.07
C ARG A 120 9.11 8.94 -5.47
N GLN A 121 9.96 8.06 -6.00
CA GLN A 121 11.29 8.42 -6.48
C GLN A 121 11.24 9.38 -7.68
N ALA A 122 10.37 9.11 -8.65
CA ALA A 122 10.21 10.00 -9.81
C ALA A 122 9.72 11.40 -9.41
N LEU A 123 8.81 11.50 -8.44
CA LEU A 123 8.37 12.80 -7.90
C LEU A 123 9.49 13.54 -7.17
N ASP A 124 10.33 12.84 -6.42
CA ASP A 124 11.47 13.42 -5.71
C ASP A 124 12.54 13.94 -6.68
N GLU A 125 12.80 13.20 -7.76
CA GLU A 125 13.69 13.61 -8.85
C GLU A 125 13.20 14.90 -9.53
N MET A 126 11.92 14.96 -9.92
CA MET A 126 11.33 16.16 -10.53
C MET A 126 11.37 17.39 -9.61
N LEU A 127 11.09 17.21 -8.31
CA LEU A 127 11.19 18.30 -7.34
C LEU A 127 12.64 18.77 -7.18
N SER A 128 13.59 17.83 -7.14
CA SER A 128 15.01 18.17 -7.05
C SER A 128 15.49 18.95 -8.27
N GLU A 129 15.05 18.62 -9.49
CA GLU A 129 15.43 19.33 -10.71
C GLU A 129 14.82 20.74 -10.79
N SER A 130 13.60 20.93 -10.28
CA SER A 130 12.94 22.25 -10.26
C SER A 130 13.56 23.27 -9.29
N VAL A 131 14.26 22.81 -8.24
CA VAL A 131 14.94 23.70 -7.28
C VAL A 131 16.24 24.27 -7.86
N TYR A 132 16.78 23.69 -8.94
CA TYR A 132 18.01 24.18 -9.59
C TYR A 132 17.75 25.21 -10.71
N ASP A 133 16.51 25.56 -11.01
CA ASP A 133 16.15 26.42 -12.16
C ASP A 133 15.65 27.84 -11.76
N ASP A 134 15.61 28.19 -10.46
CA ASP A 134 15.10 29.49 -9.97
C ASP A 134 16.18 30.40 -9.33
N ASP A 135 17.48 30.11 -9.53
CA ASP A 135 18.61 30.91 -9.05
C ASP A 135 19.43 31.56 -10.22
N ASP A 136 18.75 32.18 -11.19
CA ASP A 136 19.39 33.10 -12.14
C ASP A 136 18.89 34.54 -11.90
N ASP A 137 19.40 35.17 -10.84
CA ASP A 137 19.34 36.62 -10.61
C ASP A 137 20.61 37.28 -11.20
N PRO A 138 20.58 37.85 -12.42
CA PRO A 138 21.67 38.67 -12.93
C PRO A 138 21.54 40.10 -12.40
N SER A 139 21.57 40.29 -11.08
CA SER A 139 21.75 41.60 -10.45
C SER A 139 23.09 41.68 -9.73
N THR A 140 24.18 41.76 -10.50
CA THR A 140 25.42 42.51 -10.17
C THR A 140 26.38 42.39 -11.37
N GLY A 141 27.05 43.43 -11.88
CA GLY A 141 27.32 44.73 -11.33
C GLY A 141 27.69 45.76 -12.40
N ARG A 142 27.59 47.02 -11.98
CA ARG A 142 28.23 48.18 -12.58
C ARG A 142 29.72 47.94 -12.77
N GLU A 143 30.27 48.28 -13.94
CA GLU A 143 31.61 48.86 -14.06
C GLU A 143 31.61 49.87 -15.23
N GLY A 144 32.16 51.08 -14.99
CA GLY A 144 32.54 52.07 -16.02
C GLY A 144 31.82 53.40 -15.93
#